data_AF-A0A945QCC7-F1
#
_entry.id   AF-A0A945QCC7-F1
#
_cell.length_a   1.000
_cell.length_b   1.000
_cell.length_c   1.000
_cell.angle_alpha   90.00
_cell.angle_beta   90.00
_cell.angle_gamma   90.00
#
_symmetry.space_group_name_H-M   'P 1'
#
loop_
_entity.id
_entity.type
_entity.pdbx_description
1 polymer ?
#
loop_
_entity_poly.entity_id
_entity_poly.type
_entity_poly.pdbx_seq_one_letter_code
_entity_poly.pdbx_strand_id
1 'polypeptide(L)'
;EYSRINLADDADTIAKKIRKARTDADPLPASPDGLAERPEARNLVGIYAALSGQSTQEVCAQFAGKQFSEFKADMADLAVAALGPIGERMNRLQDDPGYIDDVLRRGAEKASALAEVTLKEVKDMTGLLQP
;
A
#
# COMPACT_ATOMS: atom_id res chain seq x y z
N GLU A 1 -7.67 -11.33 -10.67
CA GLU A 1 -7.11 -11.77 -9.37
C GLU A 1 -5.71 -11.22 -9.08
N TYR A 2 -4.76 -11.21 -10.03
CA TYR A 2 -3.37 -10.75 -9.80
C TYR A 2 -3.12 -9.24 -10.03
N SER A 3 -4.16 -8.41 -10.07
CA SER A 3 -4.06 -6.98 -10.40
C SER A 3 -3.84 -6.06 -9.18
N ARG A 4 -3.74 -6.63 -7.97
CA ARG A 4 -3.57 -5.88 -6.72
C ARG A 4 -2.72 -6.66 -5.73
N ILE A 5 -1.91 -5.93 -4.96
CA ILE A 5 -1.18 -6.42 -3.80
C ILE A 5 -1.90 -5.85 -2.57
N ASN A 6 -2.39 -6.71 -1.69
CA ASN A 6 -3.03 -6.27 -0.45
C ASN A 6 -1.96 -6.16 0.64
N LEU A 7 -2.16 -5.25 1.59
CA LEU A 7 -1.24 -5.08 2.73
C LEU A 7 -1.22 -6.28 3.69
N ALA A 8 -2.23 -7.14 3.62
CA ALA A 8 -2.32 -8.37 4.41
C ALA A 8 -1.87 -9.63 3.64
N ASP A 9 -1.40 -9.47 2.39
CA ASP A 9 -0.87 -10.62 1.64
C ASP A 9 0.43 -11.12 2.30
N ASP A 10 0.63 -12.44 2.33
CA ASP A 10 1.88 -13.05 2.75
C ASP A 10 2.99 -12.89 1.69
N ALA A 11 4.22 -13.20 2.10
CA ALA A 11 5.40 -13.09 1.25
C ALA A 11 5.26 -13.84 -0.09
N ASP A 12 4.74 -15.07 -0.04
CA ASP A 12 4.57 -15.92 -1.22
C ASP A 12 3.53 -15.35 -2.20
N THR A 13 2.43 -14.82 -1.66
CA THR A 13 1.35 -14.20 -2.43
C THR A 13 1.83 -12.92 -3.11
N ILE A 14 2.58 -12.07 -2.40
CA ILE A 14 3.20 -10.86 -2.96
C ILE A 14 4.14 -11.25 -4.11
N ALA A 15 5.09 -12.16 -3.85
CA ALA A 15 6.06 -12.59 -4.85
C ALA A 15 5.40 -13.19 -6.10
N LYS A 16 4.37 -14.02 -5.92
CA LYS A 16 3.59 -14.62 -7.01
C LYS A 16 2.87 -13.57 -7.85
N LYS A 17 2.30 -12.54 -7.22
CA LYS A 17 1.62 -11.44 -7.91
C LYS A 17 2.60 -10.60 -8.73
N ILE A 18 3.78 -10.28 -8.19
CA ILE A 18 4.83 -9.56 -8.92
C ILE A 18 5.33 -10.38 -10.14
N ARG A 19 5.60 -11.68 -9.95
CA ARG A 19 6.04 -12.56 -11.04
C ARG A 19 5.03 -12.62 -12.18
N LYS A 20 3.73 -12.60 -11.87
CA LYS A 20 2.63 -12.61 -12.85
C LYS A 20 2.27 -11.24 -13.43
N ALA A 21 2.91 -10.15 -12.98
CA ALA A 21 2.62 -8.82 -13.49
C ALA A 21 2.85 -8.75 -15.01
N ARG A 22 1.99 -8.02 -15.74
CA ARG A 22 2.14 -7.86 -17.19
C ARG A 22 3.39 -7.03 -17.50
N THR A 23 4.15 -7.46 -18.50
CA THR A 23 5.34 -6.77 -19.02
C THR A 23 5.28 -6.71 -20.54
N ASP A 24 5.98 -5.74 -21.11
CA ASP A 24 6.22 -5.71 -22.54
C ASP A 24 7.41 -6.64 -22.92
N ALA A 25 7.74 -6.70 -24.22
CA ALA A 25 8.76 -7.60 -24.75
C ALA A 25 10.19 -7.04 -24.70
N ASP A 26 10.32 -5.71 -24.56
CA ASP A 26 11.60 -5.04 -24.69
C ASP A 26 12.33 -5.00 -23.34
N PRO A 27 13.67 -4.99 -23.33
CA PRO A 27 14.44 -4.76 -22.10
C PRO A 27 14.11 -3.41 -21.45
N LEU A 28 14.44 -3.26 -20.16
CA LEU A 28 14.21 -1.99 -19.45
C LEU A 28 15.08 -0.86 -20.03
N PRO A 29 14.51 0.33 -20.27
CA PRO A 29 15.23 1.46 -20.83
C PRO A 29 16.20 2.07 -19.80
N ALA A 30 17.30 2.64 -20.29
CA ALA A 30 18.30 3.30 -19.43
C ALA A 30 17.86 4.68 -18.91
N SER A 31 16.81 5.27 -19.49
CA SER A 31 16.29 6.59 -19.13
C SER A 31 14.77 6.53 -18.88
N PRO A 32 14.23 7.34 -17.96
CA PRO A 32 12.79 7.51 -17.77
C PRO A 32 12.02 7.89 -19.05
N ASP A 33 12.66 8.60 -20.00
CA ASP A 33 12.02 8.96 -21.28
C ASP A 33 11.57 7.73 -22.07
N GLY A 34 12.35 6.64 -21.98
CA GLY A 34 12.02 5.36 -22.60
C GLY A 34 10.79 4.66 -21.99
N LEU A 35 10.26 5.17 -20.87
CA LEU A 35 9.05 4.64 -20.22
C LEU A 35 7.77 5.36 -20.65
N ALA A 36 7.86 6.49 -21.37
CA ALA A 36 6.70 7.33 -21.68
C ALA A 36 5.56 6.56 -22.37
N GLU A 37 5.91 5.78 -23.40
CA GLU A 37 4.99 4.97 -24.20
C GLU A 37 4.91 3.50 -23.73
N ARG A 38 5.50 3.16 -22.58
CA ARG A 38 5.57 1.80 -22.03
C ARG A 38 4.89 1.72 -20.67
N PRO A 39 3.54 1.67 -20.61
CA PRO A 39 2.80 1.77 -19.35
C PRO A 39 3.09 0.60 -18.40
N GLU A 40 3.33 -0.61 -18.91
CA GLU A 40 3.72 -1.78 -18.10
C GLU A 40 5.08 -1.56 -17.43
N ALA A 41 6.10 -1.16 -18.19
CA ALA A 41 7.43 -0.85 -17.67
C ALA A 41 7.37 0.30 -16.66
N ARG A 42 6.66 1.39 -17.02
CA ARG A 42 6.50 2.57 -16.17
C ARG A 42 5.87 2.24 -14.83
N ASN A 43 4.84 1.40 -14.83
CA ASN A 43 4.17 0.97 -13.59
C ASN A 43 5.13 0.18 -12.69
N LEU A 44 5.85 -0.79 -13.24
CA LEU A 44 6.77 -1.63 -12.45
C LEU A 44 7.96 -0.84 -11.92
N VAL A 45 8.58 0.01 -12.75
CA VAL A 45 9.67 0.90 -12.32
C VAL A 45 9.18 1.90 -11.27
N GLY A 46 7.99 2.46 -11.44
CA GLY A 46 7.41 3.41 -10.48
C GLY A 46 7.14 2.78 -9.11
N ILE A 47 6.60 1.55 -9.09
CA ILE A 47 6.39 0.82 -7.83
C ILE A 47 7.74 0.49 -7.17
N TYR A 48 8.73 0.01 -7.94
CA TYR A 48 10.05 -0.28 -7.40
C TYR A 48 10.72 0.98 -6.80
N ALA A 49 10.67 2.10 -7.52
CA ALA A 49 11.17 3.39 -7.06
C ALA A 49 10.50 3.81 -5.74
N ALA A 50 9.17 3.71 -5.65
CA ALA A 50 8.43 4.04 -4.43
C ALA A 50 8.80 3.14 -3.23
N LEU A 51 9.01 1.84 -3.45
CA LEU A 51 9.36 0.90 -2.38
C LEU A 51 10.82 1.00 -1.94
N SER A 52 11.74 1.30 -2.86
CA SER A 52 13.18 1.45 -2.58
C SER A 52 13.57 2.84 -2.09
N GLY A 53 12.71 3.84 -2.28
CA GLY A 53 13.03 5.24 -2.03
C GLY A 53 13.95 5.86 -3.08
N GLN A 54 14.22 5.15 -4.19
CA GLN A 54 15.01 5.65 -5.31
C GLN A 54 14.15 6.44 -6.28
N SER A 55 14.78 7.32 -7.06
CA SER A 55 14.16 7.97 -8.20
C SER A 55 14.00 7.01 -9.38
N THR A 56 13.01 7.27 -10.24
CA THR A 56 12.82 6.52 -11.51
C THR A 56 14.10 6.48 -12.35
N GLN A 57 14.89 7.56 -12.33
CA GLN A 57 16.15 7.64 -13.08
C GLN A 57 17.19 6.66 -12.55
N GLU A 58 17.35 6.56 -11.24
CA GLU A 58 18.28 5.61 -10.61
C GLU A 58 17.86 4.17 -10.90
N VAL A 59 16.57 3.86 -10.85
CA VAL A 59 16.05 2.52 -11.16
C VAL A 59 16.28 2.18 -12.64
N CYS A 60 15.99 3.11 -13.56
CA CYS A 60 16.28 2.89 -14.99
C CYS A 60 17.78 2.67 -15.25
N ALA A 61 18.66 3.41 -14.57
CA ALA A 61 20.10 3.24 -14.70
C ALA A 61 20.57 1.89 -14.14
N GLN A 62 20.04 1.48 -12.98
CA GLN A 62 20.38 0.21 -12.32
C GLN A 62 19.96 -1.01 -13.14
N PHE A 63 18.80 -0.93 -13.80
CA PHE A 63 18.22 -2.05 -14.56
C PHE A 63 18.31 -1.87 -16.08
N ALA A 64 19.12 -0.93 -16.55
CA ALA A 64 19.30 -0.66 -17.97
C ALA A 64 19.69 -1.93 -18.74
N GLY A 65 18.92 -2.29 -19.77
CA GLY A 65 19.18 -3.45 -20.61
C GLY A 65 18.90 -4.81 -19.96
N LYS A 66 18.43 -4.85 -18.70
CA LYS A 66 18.02 -6.09 -18.03
C LYS A 66 16.64 -6.54 -18.50
N GLN A 67 16.44 -7.85 -18.47
CA GLN A 67 15.15 -8.46 -18.75
C GLN A 67 14.20 -8.34 -17.56
N PHE A 68 12.89 -8.30 -17.83
CA PHE A 68 11.88 -8.22 -16.78
C PHE A 68 11.87 -9.40 -15.80
N SER A 69 12.37 -10.57 -16.18
CA SER A 69 12.48 -11.71 -15.27
C SER A 69 13.41 -11.44 -14.10
N GLU A 70 14.55 -10.81 -14.37
CA GLU A 70 15.52 -10.40 -13.35
C GLU A 70 14.96 -9.25 -12.51
N PHE A 71 14.43 -8.21 -13.17
CA PHE A 71 13.81 -7.08 -12.47
C PHE A 71 12.67 -7.51 -11.53
N LYS A 72 11.80 -8.43 -11.96
CA LYS A 72 10.69 -8.94 -11.14
C LYS A 72 11.15 -9.79 -9.96
N ALA A 73 12.32 -10.42 -10.04
CA ALA A 73 12.87 -11.16 -8.91
C ALA A 73 13.27 -10.16 -7.81
N ASP A 74 14.10 -9.18 -8.15
CA ASP A 74 14.54 -8.12 -7.22
C ASP A 74 13.35 -7.32 -6.67
N MET A 75 12.38 -6.99 -7.52
CA MET A 75 11.16 -6.30 -7.10
C MET A 75 10.31 -7.12 -6.14
N ALA A 76 10.24 -8.45 -6.32
CA ALA A 76 9.48 -9.32 -5.40
C ALA A 76 10.13 -9.31 -4.02
N ASP A 77 11.45 -9.45 -3.94
CA ASP A 77 12.18 -9.45 -2.68
C ASP A 77 12.05 -8.10 -1.97
N LEU A 78 12.17 -7.00 -2.71
CA LEU A 78 11.95 -5.64 -2.19
C LEU A 78 10.52 -5.46 -1.65
N ALA A 79 9.51 -5.90 -2.40
CA ALA A 79 8.12 -5.78 -2.00
C ALA A 79 7.80 -6.61 -0.74
N VAL A 80 8.36 -7.81 -0.63
CA VAL A 80 8.23 -8.65 0.58
C VAL A 80 8.90 -7.98 1.77
N ALA A 81 10.12 -7.46 1.61
CA ALA A 81 10.83 -6.77 2.67
C ALA A 81 10.08 -5.51 3.18
N ALA A 82 9.45 -4.77 2.26
CA ALA A 82 8.73 -3.54 2.59
C ALA A 82 7.32 -3.80 3.17
N LEU A 83 6.56 -4.73 2.59
CA LEU A 83 5.15 -4.95 2.92
C LEU A 83 4.93 -6.07 3.95
N GLY A 84 5.83 -7.06 4.01
CA GLY A 84 5.73 -8.20 4.92
C GLY A 84 5.53 -7.80 6.39
N PRO A 85 6.35 -6.87 6.94
CA PRO A 85 6.19 -6.42 8.33
C PRO A 85 4.83 -5.77 8.63
N ILE A 86 4.20 -5.14 7.62
CA ILE A 86 2.86 -4.53 7.77
C ILE A 86 1.81 -5.63 7.90
N GLY A 87 1.85 -6.64 7.03
CA GLY A 87 0.95 -7.79 7.07
C GLY A 87 1.08 -8.57 8.38
N GLU A 88 2.31 -8.85 8.80
CA GLU A 88 2.59 -9.50 10.09
C GLU A 88 2.03 -8.72 11.28
N ARG A 89 2.22 -7.38 11.29
CA ARG A 89 1.69 -6.54 12.36
C ARG A 89 0.16 -6.51 12.35
N MET A 90 -0.45 -6.47 11.17
CA MET A 90 -1.90 -6.49 11.00
C MET A 90 -2.50 -7.81 11.50
N ASN A 91 -1.88 -8.95 11.16
CA ASN A 91 -2.33 -10.26 11.63
C ASN A 91 -2.19 -10.37 13.15
N ARG A 92 -1.05 -9.95 13.71
CA ARG A 92 -0.84 -9.91 15.16
C ARG A 92 -1.89 -9.08 15.90
N LEU A 93 -2.30 -7.95 15.32
CA LEU A 93 -3.34 -7.09 15.91
C LEU A 93 -4.74 -7.71 15.79
N GLN A 94 -5.04 -8.38 14.68
CA GLN A 94 -6.31 -9.10 14.49
C GLN A 94 -6.45 -10.28 15.47
N ASP A 95 -5.34 -10.92 15.82
CA ASP A 95 -5.29 -12.00 16.81
C ASP A 95 -5.40 -11.50 18.27
N ASP A 96 -5.50 -10.19 18.48
CA ASP A 96 -5.70 -9.56 19.81
C ASP A 96 -7.02 -8.77 19.87
N PRO A 97 -8.18 -9.46 20.01
CA PRO A 97 -9.48 -8.80 20.12
C PRO A 97 -9.57 -7.83 21.29
N GLY A 98 -8.90 -8.12 22.41
CA GLY A 98 -8.93 -7.27 23.61
C GLY A 98 -8.28 -5.91 23.36
N TYR A 99 -7.17 -5.87 22.64
CA TYR A 99 -6.57 -4.61 22.21
C TYR A 99 -7.48 -3.84 21.25
N ILE A 100 -8.15 -4.52 20.31
CA ILE A 100 -9.08 -3.88 19.37
C ILE A 100 -10.25 -3.23 20.14
N ASP A 101 -10.87 -3.96 21.06
CA ASP A 101 -11.98 -3.45 21.87
C ASP A 101 -11.57 -2.23 22.71
N ASP A 102 -10.36 -2.25 23.30
CA ASP A 102 -9.85 -1.10 24.04
C ASP A 102 -9.65 0.14 23.15
N VAL A 103 -9.07 -0.05 21.95
CA VAL A 103 -8.91 1.04 20.98
C VAL A 103 -10.27 1.59 20.54
N LEU A 104 -11.24 0.72 20.25
CA LEU A 104 -12.59 1.12 19.85
C LEU A 104 -13.30 1.88 20.97
N ARG A 105 -13.21 1.41 22.21
CA ARG A 105 -13.79 2.08 23.38
C ARG A 105 -13.22 3.48 23.57
N ARG A 106 -11.89 3.63 23.58
CA ARG A 106 -11.23 4.95 23.69
C ARG A 106 -11.58 5.87 22.52
N GLY A 107 -11.66 5.32 21.31
CA GLY A 107 -12.08 6.05 20.11
C GLY A 107 -13.51 6.56 20.23
N ALA A 108 -14.43 5.71 20.71
CA ALA A 108 -15.83 6.05 20.92
C ALA A 108 -16.01 7.12 21.99
N GLU A 109 -15.34 6.99 23.15
CA GLU A 109 -15.37 8.01 24.21
C GLU A 109 -14.95 9.39 23.69
N LYS A 110 -13.85 9.46 22.93
CA LYS A 110 -13.35 10.71 22.33
C LYS A 110 -14.30 11.27 21.27
N ALA A 111 -14.84 10.41 20.41
CA ALA A 111 -15.77 10.81 19.35
C ALA A 111 -17.10 11.31 19.93
N SER A 112 -17.67 10.61 20.92
CA SER A 112 -18.90 11.00 21.60
C SER A 112 -18.76 12.34 22.30
N ALA A 113 -17.66 12.58 23.03
CA ALA A 113 -17.43 13.85 23.70
C ALA A 113 -17.46 15.05 22.73
N LEU A 114 -16.93 14.89 21.51
CA LEU A 114 -17.00 15.92 20.47
C LEU A 114 -18.40 16.02 19.86
N ALA A 115 -19.02 14.87 19.56
CA ALA A 115 -20.34 14.80 18.94
C ALA A 115 -21.45 15.36 19.84
N GLU A 116 -21.35 15.18 21.16
CA GLU A 116 -22.30 15.70 22.13
C GLU A 116 -22.40 17.22 22.09
N VAL A 117 -21.28 17.93 21.90
CA VAL A 117 -21.28 19.41 21.79
C VAL A 117 -22.10 19.85 20.58
N THR A 118 -21.80 19.31 19.41
CA THR A 118 -22.54 19.63 18.18
C THR A 118 -24.00 19.21 18.27
N LEU A 119 -24.27 18.02 18.82
CA LEU A 119 -25.64 17.52 18.95
C LEU A 119 -26.46 18.38 19.90
N LYS A 120 -25.85 18.93 20.95
CA LYS A 120 -26.48 19.87 21.87
C LYS A 120 -26.91 21.14 21.14
N GLU A 121 -26.01 21.75 20.38
CA GLU A 121 -26.30 22.96 19.61
C GLU A 121 -27.43 22.73 18.60
N VAL A 122 -27.41 21.60 17.88
CA VAL A 122 -28.46 21.24 16.92
C VAL A 122 -29.81 21.04 17.61
N LYS A 123 -29.83 20.37 18.77
CA LYS A 123 -31.07 20.17 19.55
C LYS A 123 -31.65 21.49 20.04
N ASP A 124 -30.80 22.40 20.51
CA ASP A 124 -31.21 23.73 20.97
C ASP A 124 -31.81 24.56 19.82
N MET A 125 -31.17 24.55 18.64
CA MET A 125 -31.67 25.26 17.45
C MET A 125 -33.00 24.71 16.93
N THR A 126 -33.22 23.40 17.04
CA THR A 126 -34.44 22.73 16.55
C THR A 126 -35.58 22.70 17.57
N GLY A 127 -35.34 23.19 18.80
CA GLY A 127 -36.34 23.23 19.86
C GLY A 127 -36.62 21.87 20.51
N LEU A 128 -35.69 20.91 20.38
CA LEU A 128 -35.82 19.60 21.01
C LEU A 128 -35.49 19.70 22.50
N LEU A 129 -36.34 19.12 23.35
CA LEU A 129 -36.10 19.01 24.79
C LEU A 129 -34.85 18.16 25.04
N GLN A 130 -33.94 18.69 25.86
CA GLN A 130 -32.77 17.95 26.31
C GLN A 130 -33.14 17.09 27.54
N PRO A 131 -32.72 15.82 27.58
CA PRO A 131 -32.91 14.97 28.76
C PRO A 131 -32.09 15.44 29.97
#